data_AF-A0A363U186-F1
#
_entry.id   AF-A0A363U186-F1
#
_cell.length_a   1.000
_cell.length_b   1.000
_cell.length_c   1.000
_cell.angle_alpha   90.00
_cell.angle_beta   90.00
_cell.angle_gamma   90.00
#
_symmetry.space_group_name_H-M   'P 1'
#
loop_
_entity.id
_entity.type
_entity.pdbx_description
1 polymer ?
#
loop_
_entity_poly.entity_id
_entity_poly.type
_entity_poly.pdbx_seq_one_letter_code
_entity_poly.pdbx_strand_id
1 'polypeptide(L)'
;MTREADGLPKIPENKKDTAFWVEGTTINYVFGLSPTKDHLNLNTMLKAGDPIVINWADCSRDDYVVASVETIEPNDASFFDQSSGGVTVYVQNESATLVIHGERPVVQSNEIPEATSESSIQIDLQILDFTQPDDQTIQFRINLTNQGANAITLTDEDIALIADNGPEVAALKIEPVMPQELRPGDILPLTLIFPKPQGTSAVLRIFDVTFEEYFQ
;
A
#
# COMPACT_ATOMS: atom_id res chain seq x y z
N MET A 1 -18.66 -19.66 2.18
CA MET A 1 -19.82 -19.26 1.34
C MET A 1 -20.14 -20.35 0.34
N THR A 2 -21.41 -20.59 0.02
CA THR A 2 -21.79 -21.52 -1.07
C THR A 2 -21.58 -20.81 -2.40
N ARG A 3 -20.88 -21.46 -3.34
CA ARG A 3 -20.66 -20.93 -4.70
C ARG A 3 -21.88 -21.19 -5.57
N GLU A 4 -22.21 -20.25 -6.45
CA GLU A 4 -23.20 -20.44 -7.51
C GLU A 4 -22.66 -21.35 -8.63
N ALA A 5 -23.53 -21.77 -9.54
CA ALA A 5 -23.18 -22.67 -10.65
C ALA A 5 -22.17 -22.06 -11.65
N ASP A 6 -22.05 -20.73 -11.64
CA ASP A 6 -21.09 -19.93 -12.41
C ASP A 6 -19.72 -19.78 -11.70
N GLY A 7 -19.57 -20.33 -10.48
CA GLY A 7 -18.34 -20.28 -9.70
C GLY A 7 -18.20 -19.02 -8.83
N LEU A 8 -19.14 -18.08 -8.90
CA LEU A 8 -19.15 -16.84 -8.12
C LEU A 8 -19.66 -17.06 -6.69
N PRO A 9 -19.19 -16.26 -5.72
CA PRO A 9 -19.75 -16.28 -4.37
C PRO A 9 -21.20 -15.78 -4.38
N LYS A 10 -22.12 -16.57 -3.83
CA LYS A 10 -23.51 -16.12 -3.64
C LYS A 10 -23.56 -14.99 -2.62
N ILE A 11 -23.84 -13.77 -3.09
CA ILE A 11 -24.02 -12.61 -2.23
C ILE A 11 -25.46 -12.59 -1.70
N PRO A 12 -25.68 -12.49 -0.37
CA PRO A 12 -27.02 -12.36 0.19
C PRO A 12 -27.77 -11.16 -0.39
N GLU A 13 -29.06 -11.32 -0.68
CA GLU A 13 -29.90 -10.22 -1.17
C GLU A 13 -30.31 -9.26 -0.05
N ASN A 14 -30.62 -8.01 -0.42
CA ASN A 14 -31.21 -6.99 0.45
C ASN A 14 -30.38 -6.59 1.69
N LYS A 15 -29.04 -6.69 1.63
CA LYS A 15 -28.13 -6.16 2.66
C LYS A 15 -27.48 -4.87 2.17
N LYS A 16 -28.16 -3.75 2.41
CA LYS A 16 -27.71 -2.42 1.96
C LYS A 16 -26.46 -1.90 2.69
N ASP A 17 -26.23 -2.31 3.94
CA ASP A 17 -25.15 -1.77 4.77
C ASP A 17 -24.06 -2.82 5.02
N THR A 18 -23.88 -3.79 4.12
CA THR A 18 -22.93 -4.89 4.31
C THR A 18 -22.25 -5.26 3.00
N ALA A 19 -20.92 -5.18 3.00
CA ALA A 19 -20.08 -5.75 1.98
C ALA A 19 -19.60 -7.14 2.41
N PHE A 20 -19.48 -8.05 1.45
CA PHE A 20 -19.10 -9.44 1.67
C PHE A 20 -17.75 -9.69 1.01
N TRP A 21 -16.72 -9.83 1.83
CA TRP A 21 -15.39 -10.20 1.34
C TRP A 21 -15.40 -11.61 0.76
N VAL A 22 -14.74 -11.78 -0.38
CA VAL A 22 -14.54 -13.06 -1.04
C VAL A 22 -13.30 -13.74 -0.49
N GLU A 23 -13.53 -14.84 0.23
CA GLU A 23 -12.48 -15.64 0.86
C GLU A 23 -11.42 -16.07 -0.16
N GLY A 24 -10.14 -15.86 0.20
CA GLY A 24 -8.97 -16.19 -0.61
C GLY A 24 -8.43 -15.05 -1.46
N THR A 25 -9.09 -13.89 -1.47
CA THR A 25 -8.61 -12.69 -2.17
C THR A 25 -7.73 -11.85 -1.22
N THR A 26 -6.43 -11.79 -1.50
CA THR A 26 -5.40 -11.24 -0.58
C THR A 26 -4.44 -10.26 -1.24
N ILE A 27 -4.33 -10.28 -2.58
CA ILE A 27 -3.53 -9.32 -3.34
C ILE A 27 -4.45 -8.20 -3.84
N ASN A 28 -5.57 -8.58 -4.48
CA ASN A 28 -6.68 -7.70 -4.81
C ASN A 28 -7.87 -8.10 -3.93
N TYR A 29 -8.20 -7.29 -2.93
CA TYR A 29 -9.32 -7.61 -2.03
C TYR A 29 -10.65 -7.47 -2.77
N VAL A 30 -11.42 -8.56 -2.87
CA VAL A 30 -12.70 -8.54 -3.61
C VAL A 30 -13.88 -8.53 -2.64
N PHE A 31 -14.79 -7.58 -2.81
CA PHE A 31 -16.01 -7.43 -2.02
C PHE A 31 -17.26 -7.45 -2.90
N GLY A 32 -18.20 -8.32 -2.57
CA GLY A 32 -19.54 -8.33 -3.17
C GLY A 32 -20.53 -7.51 -2.37
N LEU A 33 -21.36 -6.74 -3.06
CA LEU A 33 -22.48 -5.99 -2.48
C LEU A 33 -23.81 -6.58 -2.93
N SER A 34 -24.83 -6.51 -2.07
CA SER A 34 -26.18 -6.88 -2.49
C SER A 34 -26.67 -5.97 -3.64
N PRO A 35 -27.42 -6.48 -4.62
CA PRO A 35 -27.96 -5.70 -5.74
C PRO A 35 -29.17 -4.84 -5.31
N THR A 36 -28.91 -3.88 -4.43
CA THR A 36 -29.89 -2.86 -4.05
C THR A 36 -29.93 -1.75 -5.10
N LYS A 37 -31.03 -1.00 -5.15
CA LYS A 37 -31.15 0.15 -6.06
C LYS A 37 -30.00 1.14 -5.87
N ASP A 38 -29.57 1.37 -4.64
CA ASP A 38 -28.49 2.31 -4.33
C ASP A 38 -27.14 1.78 -4.85
N HIS A 39 -26.84 0.50 -4.64
CA HIS A 39 -25.60 -0.11 -5.13
C HIS A 39 -25.53 -0.21 -6.66
N LEU A 40 -26.66 -0.46 -7.33
CA LEU A 40 -26.71 -0.49 -8.79
C LEU A 40 -26.50 0.89 -9.43
N ASN A 41 -26.73 1.98 -8.69
CA ASN A 41 -26.49 3.33 -9.18
C ASN A 41 -25.05 3.83 -8.95
N LEU A 42 -24.17 3.01 -8.34
CA LEU A 42 -22.79 3.41 -8.07
C LEU A 42 -22.03 3.80 -9.34
N ASN A 43 -22.34 3.21 -10.49
CA ASN A 43 -21.76 3.60 -11.78
C ASN A 43 -22.04 5.04 -12.22
N THR A 44 -23.08 5.67 -11.69
CA THR A 44 -23.42 7.08 -11.95
C THR A 44 -22.93 8.02 -10.86
N MET A 45 -22.60 7.48 -9.68
CA MET A 45 -22.24 8.25 -8.49
C MET A 45 -20.72 8.30 -8.28
N LEU A 46 -20.02 7.23 -8.64
CA LEU A 46 -18.58 7.10 -8.50
C LEU A 46 -17.87 7.52 -9.78
N LYS A 47 -16.72 8.15 -9.60
CA LYS A 47 -15.78 8.52 -10.67
C LYS A 47 -14.37 8.15 -10.26
N ALA A 48 -13.48 8.09 -11.23
CA ALA A 48 -12.06 7.89 -10.97
C ALA A 48 -11.53 8.96 -9.98
N GLY A 49 -10.71 8.52 -9.04
CA GLY A 49 -10.17 9.33 -7.95
C GLY A 49 -11.03 9.42 -6.68
N ASP A 50 -12.28 8.92 -6.70
CA ASP A 50 -13.09 8.87 -5.47
C ASP A 50 -12.46 7.89 -4.47
N PRO A 51 -12.48 8.19 -3.16
CA PRO A 51 -11.82 7.36 -2.16
C PRO A 51 -12.58 6.05 -1.91
N ILE A 52 -11.84 4.96 -1.76
CA ILE A 52 -12.31 3.68 -1.24
C ILE A 52 -11.51 3.42 0.04
N VAL A 53 -12.19 3.16 1.15
CA VAL A 53 -11.55 2.94 2.45
C VAL A 53 -12.00 1.62 3.03
N ILE A 54 -11.04 0.77 3.38
CA ILE A 54 -11.29 -0.46 4.14
C ILE A 54 -10.89 -0.20 5.59
N ASN A 55 -11.84 -0.39 6.51
CA ASN A 55 -11.58 -0.36 7.94
C ASN A 55 -11.59 -1.81 8.45
N TRP A 56 -10.46 -2.26 8.96
CA TRP A 56 -10.30 -3.62 9.45
C TRP A 56 -10.69 -3.75 10.92
N ALA A 57 -10.92 -4.98 11.36
CA ALA A 57 -11.36 -5.26 12.74
C ALA A 57 -10.29 -4.93 13.80
N ASP A 58 -9.01 -4.90 13.40
CA ASP A 58 -7.87 -4.50 14.21
C ASP A 58 -7.65 -2.98 14.24
N CYS A 59 -8.61 -2.20 13.72
CA CYS A 59 -8.56 -0.74 13.56
C CYS A 59 -7.52 -0.24 12.55
N SER A 60 -6.85 -1.13 11.81
CA SER A 60 -6.04 -0.72 10.66
C SER A 60 -6.94 -0.24 9.50
N ARG A 61 -6.34 0.57 8.61
CA ARG A 61 -7.03 1.21 7.50
C ARG A 61 -6.20 1.07 6.23
N ASP A 62 -6.83 0.59 5.16
CA ASP A 62 -6.27 0.68 3.81
C ASP A 62 -7.05 1.71 2.99
N ASP A 63 -6.32 2.62 2.37
CA ASP A 63 -6.86 3.62 1.46
C ASP A 63 -6.58 3.22 0.00
N TYR A 64 -7.61 3.40 -0.82
CA TYR A 64 -7.63 3.16 -2.26
C TYR A 64 -8.35 4.33 -2.95
N VAL A 65 -8.17 4.44 -4.25
CA VAL A 65 -8.94 5.36 -5.10
C VAL A 65 -9.59 4.56 -6.21
N VAL A 66 -10.81 4.92 -6.58
CA VAL A 66 -11.50 4.36 -7.75
C VAL A 66 -10.61 4.61 -8.97
N ALA A 67 -10.16 3.54 -9.61
CA ALA A 67 -9.42 3.58 -10.87
C ALA A 67 -10.41 3.54 -12.05
N SER A 68 -11.37 2.62 -11.99
CA SER A 68 -12.39 2.45 -13.01
C SER A 68 -13.71 1.95 -12.43
N VAL A 69 -14.79 2.23 -13.16
CA VAL A 69 -16.13 1.69 -12.88
C VAL A 69 -16.70 1.19 -14.20
N GLU A 70 -16.99 -0.09 -14.29
CA GLU A 70 -17.40 -0.73 -15.53
C GLU A 70 -18.52 -1.75 -15.33
N THR A 71 -19.20 -2.08 -16.42
CA THR A 71 -20.26 -3.09 -16.43
C THR A 71 -19.85 -4.20 -17.37
N ILE A 72 -19.69 -5.39 -16.82
CA ILE A 72 -19.24 -6.60 -17.53
C ILE A 72 -20.34 -7.65 -17.55
N GLU A 73 -20.11 -8.74 -18.28
CA GLU A 73 -21.03 -9.87 -18.32
C GLU A 73 -21.16 -10.53 -16.94
N PRO A 74 -22.35 -11.02 -16.57
CA PRO A 74 -22.62 -11.50 -15.21
C PRO A 74 -21.72 -12.66 -14.77
N ASN A 75 -21.15 -13.43 -15.70
CA ASN A 75 -20.31 -14.61 -15.39
C ASN A 75 -18.81 -14.39 -15.66
N ASP A 76 -18.41 -13.16 -15.99
CA ASP A 76 -17.00 -12.85 -16.20
C ASP A 76 -16.28 -12.81 -14.85
N ALA A 77 -15.35 -13.74 -14.62
CA ALA A 77 -14.59 -13.84 -13.37
C ALA A 77 -13.20 -13.16 -13.44
N SER A 78 -12.89 -12.43 -14.52
CA SER A 78 -11.61 -11.75 -14.70
C SER A 78 -11.29 -10.76 -13.58
N PHE A 79 -12.31 -10.16 -12.96
CA PHE A 79 -12.16 -9.23 -11.83
C PHE A 79 -11.68 -9.88 -10.52
N PHE A 80 -11.59 -11.22 -10.46
CA PHE A 80 -10.91 -11.93 -9.37
C PHE A 80 -9.40 -12.01 -9.54
N ASP A 81 -8.83 -11.43 -10.61
CA ASP A 81 -7.40 -11.46 -10.82
C ASP A 81 -6.65 -10.96 -9.58
N GLN A 82 -5.66 -11.74 -9.18
CA GLN A 82 -4.78 -11.50 -8.04
C GLN A 82 -3.36 -11.18 -8.51
N SER A 83 -3.14 -10.93 -9.80
CA SER A 83 -1.83 -10.58 -10.35
C SER A 83 -1.40 -9.15 -10.02
N SER A 84 -2.36 -8.25 -9.77
CA SER A 84 -2.15 -6.86 -9.40
C SER A 84 -2.79 -6.53 -8.05
N GLY A 85 -2.09 -5.73 -7.23
CA GLY A 85 -2.58 -5.32 -5.92
C GLY A 85 -3.67 -4.26 -6.03
N GLY A 86 -4.73 -4.38 -5.22
CA GLY A 86 -5.86 -3.45 -5.30
C GLY A 86 -7.04 -3.81 -4.41
N VAL A 87 -8.17 -3.19 -4.72
CA VAL A 87 -9.48 -3.55 -4.19
C VAL A 87 -10.45 -3.62 -5.36
N THR A 88 -11.37 -4.58 -5.33
CA THR A 88 -12.43 -4.69 -6.31
C THR A 88 -13.76 -4.82 -5.59
N VAL A 89 -14.72 -3.96 -5.92
CA VAL A 89 -16.09 -4.02 -5.40
C VAL A 89 -17.02 -4.36 -6.55
N TYR A 90 -17.87 -5.38 -6.38
CA TYR A 90 -18.80 -5.78 -7.42
C TYR A 90 -20.24 -5.88 -6.93
N VAL A 91 -21.17 -5.57 -7.85
CA VAL A 91 -22.62 -5.73 -7.68
C VAL A 91 -23.12 -6.51 -8.87
N GLN A 92 -23.63 -7.72 -8.65
CA GLN A 92 -24.15 -8.57 -9.72
C GLN A 92 -25.67 -8.56 -9.72
N ASN A 93 -26.27 -8.40 -10.90
CA ASN A 93 -27.69 -8.67 -11.15
C ASN A 93 -27.84 -9.73 -12.25
N GLU A 94 -29.08 -10.08 -12.63
CA GLU A 94 -29.35 -11.13 -13.63
C GLU A 94 -28.78 -10.83 -15.02
N SER A 95 -28.53 -9.56 -15.34
CA SER A 95 -28.14 -9.10 -16.68
C SER A 95 -26.69 -8.66 -16.79
N ALA A 96 -26.04 -8.27 -15.69
CA ALA A 96 -24.70 -7.71 -15.69
C ALA A 96 -24.06 -7.69 -14.30
N THR A 97 -22.74 -7.57 -14.29
CA THR A 97 -21.95 -7.26 -13.08
C THR A 97 -21.40 -5.85 -13.21
N LEU A 98 -21.73 -4.98 -12.26
CA LEU A 98 -21.03 -3.73 -12.04
C LEU A 98 -19.76 -4.01 -11.26
N VAL A 99 -18.60 -3.61 -11.78
CA VAL A 99 -17.30 -3.77 -11.14
C VAL A 99 -16.67 -2.40 -10.94
N ILE A 100 -16.15 -2.17 -9.74
CA ILE A 100 -15.41 -0.97 -9.35
C ILE A 100 -14.02 -1.43 -8.98
N HIS A 101 -13.03 -1.03 -9.78
CA HIS A 101 -11.64 -1.29 -9.48
C HIS A 101 -11.09 -0.11 -8.70
N GLY A 102 -10.48 -0.41 -7.56
CA GLY A 102 -9.69 0.52 -6.77
C GLY A 102 -8.23 0.13 -6.80
N GLU A 103 -7.38 1.12 -6.98
CA GLU A 103 -5.93 0.99 -6.86
C GLU A 103 -5.45 1.74 -5.63
N ARG A 104 -4.28 1.37 -5.11
CA ARG A 104 -3.67 2.18 -4.04
C ARG A 104 -3.48 3.59 -4.59
N PRO A 105 -3.81 4.65 -3.83
CA PRO A 105 -3.54 6.00 -4.28
C PRO A 105 -2.08 6.07 -4.64
N VAL A 106 -1.80 6.31 -5.92
CA VAL A 106 -0.48 6.77 -6.31
C VAL A 106 -0.34 8.08 -5.56
N VAL A 107 0.53 8.10 -4.56
CA VAL A 107 1.05 9.36 -4.04
C VAL A 107 1.84 9.93 -5.20
N GLN A 108 1.12 10.57 -6.12
CA GLN A 108 1.72 11.43 -7.12
C GLN A 108 2.36 12.54 -6.30
N SER A 109 3.67 12.39 -6.06
CA SER A 109 4.53 13.56 -6.03
C SER A 109 4.17 14.36 -7.28
N ASN A 110 3.36 15.41 -7.12
CA ASN A 110 2.79 16.21 -8.20
C ASN A 110 3.79 16.32 -9.37
N GLU A 111 3.40 15.84 -10.55
CA GLU A 111 4.09 16.20 -11.79
C GLU A 111 3.95 17.72 -11.97
N ILE A 112 5.02 18.45 -11.66
CA ILE A 112 5.27 19.79 -12.19
C ILE A 112 5.53 19.62 -13.69
N PRO A 113 4.96 20.47 -14.58
CA PRO A 113 5.16 20.32 -16.03
C PRO A 113 6.65 20.38 -16.35
N GLU A 114 7.09 19.54 -17.30
CA GLU A 114 8.45 19.47 -17.87
C GLU A 114 9.25 20.76 -17.67
N ALA A 115 10.07 20.77 -16.62
CA ALA A 115 11.20 21.67 -16.48
C ALA A 115 12.45 20.79 -16.52
N THR A 116 13.28 21.11 -17.51
CA THR A 116 14.55 20.48 -17.82
C THR A 116 15.43 20.33 -16.57
N SER A 117 15.74 19.08 -16.22
CA SER A 117 16.86 18.64 -15.38
C SER A 117 17.06 19.31 -14.02
N GLU A 118 16.51 18.76 -12.92
CA GLU A 118 17.21 18.71 -11.61
C GLU A 118 16.79 17.45 -10.81
N SER A 119 17.74 16.52 -10.69
CA SER A 119 17.90 15.43 -9.72
C SER A 119 16.73 15.11 -8.75
N SER A 120 15.71 14.36 -9.19
CA SER A 120 14.92 13.57 -8.24
C SER A 120 15.76 12.39 -7.77
N ILE A 121 15.97 12.30 -6.45
CA ILE A 121 16.63 11.16 -5.81
C ILE A 121 15.74 9.94 -6.01
N GLN A 122 16.16 9.02 -6.88
CA GLN A 122 15.44 7.77 -7.16
C GLN A 122 16.13 6.65 -6.37
N ILE A 123 15.60 6.36 -5.19
CA ILE A 123 16.12 5.33 -4.29
C ILE A 123 15.08 4.22 -4.14
N ASP A 124 15.53 2.98 -4.23
CA ASP A 124 14.77 1.79 -3.89
C ASP A 124 15.28 1.21 -2.57
N LEU A 125 14.35 0.85 -1.68
CA LEU A 125 14.65 0.37 -0.33
C LEU A 125 14.05 -1.03 -0.17
N GLN A 126 14.91 -1.99 0.15
CA GLN A 126 14.51 -3.36 0.44
C GLN A 126 14.88 -3.72 1.88
N ILE A 127 13.89 -4.07 2.69
CA ILE A 127 14.14 -4.63 4.03
C ILE A 127 14.54 -6.11 3.89
N LEU A 128 15.72 -6.45 4.40
CA LEU A 128 16.23 -7.81 4.42
C LEU A 128 15.83 -8.53 5.70
N ASP A 129 15.92 -7.84 6.84
CA ASP A 129 15.64 -8.41 8.15
C ASP A 129 15.27 -7.32 9.15
N PHE A 130 14.40 -7.68 10.09
CA PHE A 130 14.00 -6.86 11.21
C PHE A 130 14.10 -7.69 12.49
N THR A 131 14.85 -7.18 13.46
CA THR A 131 15.08 -7.89 14.72
C THR A 131 15.02 -6.93 15.90
N GLN A 132 14.63 -7.45 17.06
CA GLN A 132 14.69 -6.75 18.33
C GLN A 132 15.77 -7.42 19.20
N PRO A 133 17.05 -6.97 19.13
CA PRO A 133 18.15 -7.67 19.80
C PRO A 133 18.09 -7.58 21.33
N ASP A 134 17.44 -6.55 21.89
CA ASP A 134 17.17 -6.38 23.32
C ASP A 134 15.84 -5.63 23.57
N ASP A 135 15.46 -5.40 24.83
CA ASP A 135 14.20 -4.72 25.16
C ASP A 135 14.23 -3.19 24.91
N GLN A 136 15.35 -2.64 24.47
CA GLN A 136 15.57 -1.19 24.33
C GLN A 136 15.83 -0.74 22.90
N THR A 137 16.13 -1.66 21.97
CA THR A 137 16.55 -1.34 20.62
C THR A 137 15.89 -2.22 19.57
N ILE A 138 15.79 -1.69 18.36
CA ILE A 138 15.38 -2.42 17.17
C ILE A 138 16.47 -2.28 16.12
N GLN A 139 16.62 -3.31 15.30
CA GLN A 139 17.62 -3.38 14.25
C GLN A 139 16.97 -3.71 12.91
N PHE A 140 17.25 -2.86 11.92
CA PHE A 140 16.90 -3.09 10.51
C PHE A 140 18.17 -3.46 9.74
N ARG A 141 18.07 -4.50 8.91
CA ARG A 141 19.03 -4.75 7.83
C ARG A 141 18.33 -4.49 6.52
N ILE A 142 18.86 -3.57 5.73
CA ILE A 142 18.23 -3.12 4.48
C ILE A 142 19.27 -3.06 3.36
N ASN A 143 18.79 -3.09 2.12
CA ASN A 143 19.55 -2.68 0.95
C ASN A 143 18.97 -1.38 0.42
N LEU A 144 19.84 -0.41 0.18
CA LEU A 144 19.51 0.85 -0.48
C LEU A 144 20.08 0.84 -1.89
N THR A 145 19.25 0.99 -2.90
CA THR A 145 19.70 1.00 -4.31
C THR A 145 19.47 2.38 -4.90
N ASN A 146 20.51 2.99 -5.48
CA ASN A 146 20.35 4.20 -6.27
C ASN A 146 19.89 3.85 -7.69
N GLN A 147 18.62 4.07 -8.00
CA GLN A 147 18.06 3.89 -9.34
C GLN A 147 18.16 5.16 -10.21
N GLY A 148 18.61 6.27 -9.63
CA GLY A 148 18.73 7.55 -10.31
C GLY A 148 19.92 7.66 -11.24
N ALA A 149 19.94 8.71 -12.06
CA ALA A 149 21.01 8.97 -13.01
C ALA A 149 22.24 9.65 -12.41
N ASN A 150 22.15 10.16 -11.17
CA ASN A 150 23.20 10.92 -10.48
C ASN A 150 23.67 10.21 -9.20
N ALA A 151 24.92 10.43 -8.81
CA ALA A 151 25.42 9.98 -7.51
C ALA A 151 24.77 10.78 -6.37
N ILE A 152 24.51 10.10 -5.25
CA ILE A 152 23.84 10.66 -4.07
C ILE A 152 24.74 10.45 -2.86
N THR A 153 24.82 11.45 -1.98
CA THR A 153 25.49 11.31 -0.69
C THR A 153 24.43 11.06 0.38
N LEU A 154 24.53 9.92 1.06
CA LEU A 154 23.71 9.55 2.21
C LEU A 154 24.43 9.95 3.50
N THR A 155 23.74 10.70 4.34
CA THR A 155 24.20 11.14 5.66
C THR A 155 23.37 10.49 6.76
N ASP A 156 23.78 10.71 8.01
CA ASP A 156 23.02 10.30 9.19
C ASP A 156 21.72 11.10 9.36
N GLU A 157 21.68 12.37 8.97
CA GLU A 157 20.48 13.22 9.03
C GLU A 157 19.36 12.76 8.09
N ASP A 158 19.73 12.05 7.02
CA ASP A 158 18.79 11.49 6.06
C ASP A 158 18.03 10.29 6.61
N ILE A 159 18.47 9.69 7.73
CA ILE A 159 17.94 8.45 8.28
C ILE A 159 17.27 8.71 9.64
N ALA A 160 15.97 8.47 9.72
CA ALA A 160 15.20 8.63 10.95
C ALA A 160 14.15 7.54 11.10
N LEU A 161 13.71 7.31 12.34
CA LEU A 161 12.58 6.47 12.66
C LEU A 161 11.49 7.34 13.31
N ILE A 162 10.26 7.26 12.82
CA ILE A 162 9.14 8.06 13.30
C ILE A 162 8.17 7.12 14.02
N ALA A 163 8.09 7.21 15.34
CA ALA A 163 7.13 6.42 16.11
C ALA A 163 5.69 6.87 15.80
N ASP A 164 4.71 5.98 15.96
CA ASP A 164 3.29 6.32 15.80
C ASP A 164 2.91 7.57 16.63
N ASN A 165 2.51 8.65 15.95
CA ASN A 165 2.23 9.97 16.52
C ASN A 165 3.35 10.58 17.40
N GLY A 166 4.59 10.12 17.24
CA GLY A 166 5.75 10.51 18.04
C GLY A 166 6.78 11.39 17.30
N PRO A 167 7.80 11.89 18.01
CA PRO A 167 8.90 12.62 17.38
C PRO A 167 9.76 11.70 16.51
N GLU A 168 10.48 12.29 15.54
CA GLU A 168 11.54 11.58 14.83
C GLU A 168 12.65 11.16 15.80
N VAL A 169 13.18 9.97 15.58
CA VAL A 169 14.21 9.34 16.40
C VAL A 169 15.40 9.02 15.50
N ALA A 170 16.57 9.55 15.86
CA ALA A 170 17.81 9.26 15.16
C ALA A 170 18.31 7.83 15.47
N ALA A 171 19.03 7.24 14.52
CA ALA A 171 19.69 5.96 14.73
C ALA A 171 20.77 6.08 15.82
N LEU A 172 20.81 5.12 16.73
CA LEU A 172 21.90 4.96 17.70
C LEU A 172 23.18 4.51 17.00
N LYS A 173 23.03 3.70 15.95
CA LYS A 173 24.14 3.15 15.17
C LYS A 173 23.73 2.93 13.73
N ILE A 174 24.64 3.27 12.81
CA ILE A 174 24.51 3.06 11.37
C ILE A 174 25.81 2.39 10.89
N GLU A 175 25.68 1.27 10.18
CA GLU A 175 26.80 0.59 9.53
C GLU A 175 26.49 0.38 8.04
N PRO A 176 27.44 0.71 7.12
CA PRO A 176 28.76 1.30 7.37
C PRO A 176 28.68 2.77 7.85
N VAL A 177 29.81 3.30 8.34
CA VAL A 177 29.87 4.65 8.91
C VAL A 177 29.54 5.71 7.85
N MET A 178 28.68 6.66 8.18
CA MET A 178 28.28 7.76 7.30
C MET A 178 29.35 8.88 7.24
N PRO A 179 29.41 9.69 6.17
CA PRO A 179 28.56 9.65 4.97
C PRO A 179 29.00 8.58 3.97
N GLN A 180 28.06 8.12 3.14
CA GLN A 180 28.30 7.16 2.05
C GLN A 180 27.88 7.76 0.71
N GLU A 181 28.67 7.54 -0.33
CA GLU A 181 28.32 7.92 -1.70
C GLU A 181 27.73 6.71 -2.43
N LEU A 182 26.54 6.87 -3.01
CA LEU A 182 25.88 5.87 -3.86
C LEU A 182 25.84 6.36 -5.30
N ARG A 183 26.54 5.70 -6.22
CA ARG A 183 26.47 5.97 -7.66
C ARG A 183 25.23 5.32 -8.28
N PRO A 184 24.83 5.74 -9.49
CA PRO A 184 23.76 5.07 -10.24
C PRO A 184 23.97 3.56 -10.33
N GLY A 185 22.98 2.79 -9.88
CA GLY A 185 22.98 1.33 -9.83
C GLY A 185 23.69 0.71 -8.61
N ASP A 186 24.31 1.52 -7.74
CA ASP A 186 24.95 1.01 -6.54
C ASP A 186 23.91 0.48 -5.55
N ILE A 187 24.26 -0.63 -4.89
CA ILE A 187 23.49 -1.22 -3.80
C ILE A 187 24.34 -1.08 -2.53
N LEU A 188 23.81 -0.36 -1.55
CA LEU A 188 24.42 -0.16 -0.25
C LEU A 188 23.66 -0.97 0.82
N PRO A 189 24.23 -2.08 1.32
CA PRO A 189 23.67 -2.76 2.48
C PRO A 189 23.89 -1.89 3.73
N LEU A 190 22.81 -1.65 4.49
CA LEU A 190 22.83 -0.89 5.74
C LEU A 190 22.35 -1.76 6.90
N THR A 191 23.01 -1.61 8.05
CA THR A 191 22.49 -2.07 9.34
C THR A 191 22.23 -0.84 10.20
N LEU A 192 20.96 -0.65 10.56
CA LEU A 192 20.48 0.49 11.34
C LEU A 192 19.99 0.00 12.70
N ILE A 193 20.42 0.65 13.78
CA ILE A 193 19.95 0.36 15.15
C ILE A 193 19.33 1.63 15.72
N PHE A 194 18.07 1.54 16.12
CA PHE A 194 17.30 2.61 16.73
C PHE A 194 16.91 2.24 18.16
N PRO A 195 16.62 3.20 19.05
CA PRO A 195 15.95 2.86 20.29
C PRO A 195 14.53 2.38 19.97
N LYS A 196 14.03 1.44 20.77
CA LYS A 196 12.68 0.87 20.61
C LYS A 196 11.64 1.99 20.80
N PRO A 197 10.79 2.27 19.81
CA PRO A 197 9.78 3.31 19.91
C PRO A 197 8.72 2.94 20.96
N GLN A 198 8.15 3.95 21.61
CA GLN A 198 7.05 3.80 22.56
C GLN A 198 5.73 3.74 21.78
N GLY A 199 5.50 2.63 21.07
CA GLY A 199 4.32 2.45 20.20
C GLY A 199 4.29 1.05 19.58
N THR A 200 3.18 0.73 18.91
CA THR A 200 2.99 -0.55 18.20
C THR A 200 3.39 -0.47 16.73
N SER A 201 3.79 0.70 16.22
CA SER A 201 4.34 0.87 14.87
C SER A 201 5.34 2.03 14.82
N ALA A 202 6.20 2.02 13.81
CA ALA A 202 7.03 3.15 13.45
C ALA A 202 7.36 3.13 11.96
N VAL A 203 7.65 4.32 11.43
CA VAL A 203 7.99 4.55 10.04
C VAL A 203 9.49 4.79 9.92
N LEU A 204 10.20 3.95 9.17
CA LEU A 204 11.58 4.24 8.78
C LEU A 204 11.58 5.26 7.63
N ARG A 205 12.28 6.38 7.83
CA ARG A 205 12.51 7.41 6.82
C ARG A 205 13.96 7.39 6.38
N ILE A 206 14.19 7.34 5.06
CA ILE A 206 15.50 7.53 4.43
C ILE A 206 15.34 8.55 3.30
N PHE A 207 16.01 9.70 3.39
CA PHE A 207 15.71 10.90 2.59
C PHE A 207 14.22 11.31 2.74
N ASP A 208 13.53 11.50 1.61
CA ASP A 208 12.08 11.78 1.53
C ASP A 208 11.23 10.49 1.39
N VAL A 209 11.86 9.31 1.43
CA VAL A 209 11.15 8.02 1.35
C VAL A 209 10.75 7.58 2.75
N THR A 210 9.47 7.25 2.93
CA THR A 210 8.89 6.79 4.21
C THR A 210 8.34 5.37 4.07
N PHE A 211 8.59 4.53 5.07
CA PHE A 211 8.14 3.14 5.10
C PHE A 211 7.58 2.77 6.48
N GLU A 212 6.33 2.32 6.56
CA GLU A 212 5.64 2.00 7.82
C GLU A 212 5.79 0.52 8.21
N GLU A 213 6.20 0.25 9.45
CA GLU A 213 6.28 -1.10 10.02
C GLU A 213 5.50 -1.22 11.34
N TYR A 214 4.90 -2.40 11.56
CA TYR A 214 4.13 -2.74 12.75
C TYR A 214 4.91 -3.68 13.67
N PHE A 215 5.07 -3.30 14.94
CA PHE A 215 5.68 -4.11 15.99
C PHE A 215 4.62 -4.99 16.68
N GLN A 216 4.80 -6.32 16.62
CA GLN A 216 4.05 -7.27 17.45
C GLN A 216 4.77 -7.56 18.78
#